data_AF-A0A091RNI5-F1
#
_entry.id   AF-A0A091RNI5-F1
#
_cell.length_a   1.000
_cell.length_b   1.000
_cell.length_c   1.000
_cell.angle_alpha   90.00
_cell.angle_beta   90.00
_cell.angle_gamma   90.00
#
_symmetry.space_group_name_H-M   'P 1'
#
loop_
_entity.id
_entity.type
_entity.pdbx_description
1 polymer ?
#
loop_
_entity_poly.entity_id
_entity_poly.type
_entity_poly.pdbx_seq_one_letter_code
_entity_poly.pdbx_strand_id
1 'polypeptide(L)'
;MKLLENSSFEAINSQLTVETGDAHIIGRIESYSCKMAGDDKHMFKQFCQEGQPHVLEALSPPQTTGISPSRLSKSQSGDEEGPLSDKCSRKTLFYLIATLNESFRPDYDFSAAKSHEFSREPSLNWVVNAVNCSLFSAVREDFNALKPHLWDAVDEEICLSECDIYRY
;
A
#
# COMPACT_ATOMS: atom_id res chain seq x y z
N MET A 1 -0.98 -3.66 14.71
CA MET A 1 -0.30 -4.72 13.92
C MET A 1 1.01 -5.07 14.61
N LYS A 2 1.60 -6.26 14.42
CA LYS A 2 2.91 -6.59 15.03
C LYS A 2 4.02 -6.60 13.99
N LEU A 3 4.99 -5.71 14.13
CA LEU A 3 6.23 -5.68 13.32
C LEU A 3 6.97 -7.02 13.44
N LEU A 4 7.46 -7.50 12.30
CA LEU A 4 8.30 -8.68 12.18
C LEU A 4 9.72 -8.24 11.84
N GLU A 5 10.69 -8.82 12.54
CA GLU A 5 12.11 -8.58 12.27
C GLU A 5 12.51 -9.35 11.00
N ASN A 6 13.13 -8.64 10.07
CA ASN A 6 13.65 -9.20 8.83
C ASN A 6 14.97 -8.49 8.48
N SER A 7 16.08 -9.19 8.60
CA SER A 7 17.42 -8.63 8.39
C SER A 7 17.67 -8.22 6.93
N SER A 8 17.04 -8.89 5.97
CA SER A 8 17.10 -8.49 4.56
C SER A 8 16.43 -7.13 4.35
N PHE A 9 15.28 -6.89 5.00
CA PHE A 9 14.60 -5.59 4.96
C PHE A 9 15.41 -4.50 5.64
N GLU A 10 16.09 -4.78 6.76
CA GLU A 10 17.02 -3.83 7.40
C GLU A 10 18.17 -3.41 6.46
N ALA A 11 18.77 -4.37 5.75
CA ALA A 11 19.82 -4.11 4.77
C ALA A 11 19.32 -3.31 3.55
N ILE A 12 18.10 -3.58 3.09
CA ILE A 12 17.44 -2.83 2.01
C ILE A 12 17.11 -1.40 2.45
N ASN A 13 16.55 -1.22 3.66
CA ASN A 13 16.19 0.09 4.21
C ASN A 13 17.39 1.04 4.31
N SER A 14 18.56 0.50 4.64
CA SER A 14 19.81 1.27 4.68
C SER A 14 20.21 1.84 3.31
N GLN A 15 19.73 1.25 2.20
CA GLN A 15 19.99 1.68 0.83
C GLN A 15 18.84 2.50 0.21
N LEU A 16 17.65 2.47 0.83
CA LEU A 16 16.48 3.24 0.38
C LEU A 16 16.46 4.69 0.89
N THR A 17 17.46 5.10 1.66
CA THR A 17 17.64 6.48 2.10
C THR A 17 18.62 7.17 1.17
N VAL A 18 18.13 8.13 0.37
CA VAL A 18 18.94 8.86 -0.61
C VAL A 18 18.98 10.34 -0.26
N GLU A 19 20.19 10.86 -0.08
CA GLU A 19 20.48 12.28 -0.01
C GLU A 19 21.00 12.77 -1.36
N THR A 20 20.12 13.42 -2.11
CA THR A 20 20.51 14.28 -3.23
C THR A 20 20.68 15.70 -2.70
N GLY A 21 21.64 16.48 -3.20
CA GLY A 21 22.09 17.73 -2.55
C GLY A 21 20.98 18.72 -2.13
N ASP A 22 19.82 18.70 -2.77
CA ASP A 22 18.63 19.50 -2.48
C ASP A 22 17.39 18.71 -2.04
N ALA A 23 17.43 17.38 -2.00
CA ALA A 23 16.29 16.53 -1.65
C ALA A 23 16.71 15.27 -0.88
N HIS A 24 15.92 14.94 0.15
CA HIS A 24 16.09 13.74 0.95
C HIS A 24 14.89 12.82 0.72
N ILE A 25 15.14 11.63 0.18
CA ILE A 25 14.13 10.61 -0.06
C ILE A 25 14.36 9.50 0.96
N ILE A 26 13.37 9.25 1.80
CA ILE A 26 13.38 8.14 2.76
C ILE A 26 12.37 7.11 2.26
N GLY A 27 12.88 5.98 1.77
CA GLY A 27 12.09 4.77 1.56
C GLY A 27 12.28 3.80 2.72
N ARG A 28 11.21 3.08 3.08
CA ARG A 28 11.26 2.01 4.07
C ARG A 28 10.34 0.86 3.65
N ILE A 29 10.79 -0.36 3.90
CA ILE A 29 10.04 -1.60 3.79
C ILE A 29 9.97 -2.30 5.15
N GLU A 30 8.78 -2.78 5.51
CA GLU A 30 8.48 -3.38 6.81
C GLU A 30 7.52 -4.56 6.62
N SER A 31 7.70 -5.60 7.44
CA SER A 31 6.78 -6.74 7.48
C SER A 31 5.96 -6.71 8.77
N TYR A 32 4.66 -6.96 8.65
CA TYR A 32 3.73 -6.97 9.78
C TYR A 32 2.86 -8.21 9.77
N SER A 33 2.74 -8.86 10.93
CA SER A 33 1.69 -9.86 11.13
C SER A 33 0.36 -9.20 11.48
N CYS A 34 -0.74 -9.75 10.94
CA CYS A 34 -2.13 -9.35 11.23
C CYS A 34 -2.59 -9.71 12.66
N LYS A 35 -1.67 -10.03 13.57
CA LYS A 35 -2.00 -10.33 14.96
C LYS A 35 -2.48 -9.04 15.63
N MET A 36 -3.75 -9.02 16.00
CA MET A 36 -4.31 -7.96 16.85
C MET A 36 -3.67 -8.07 18.24
N ALA A 37 -2.81 -7.11 18.59
CA ALA A 37 -2.16 -7.03 19.90
C ALA A 37 -2.40 -5.66 20.53
N GLY A 38 -2.44 -5.59 21.85
CA GLY A 38 -2.63 -4.34 22.59
C GLY A 38 -3.88 -3.56 22.16
N ASP A 39 -3.68 -2.30 21.80
CA ASP A 39 -4.73 -1.33 21.47
C ASP A 39 -5.48 -1.65 20.17
N ASP A 40 -4.90 -2.45 19.27
CA ASP A 40 -5.57 -2.92 18.04
C ASP A 40 -6.92 -3.56 18.34
N LYS A 41 -7.01 -4.26 19.47
CA LYS A 41 -8.23 -4.99 19.87
C LYS A 41 -9.36 -4.03 20.22
N HIS A 42 -9.03 -2.88 20.80
CA HIS A 42 -9.99 -1.81 21.08
C HIS A 42 -10.38 -1.09 19.80
N MET A 43 -9.38 -0.71 18.98
CA MET A 43 -9.61 -0.07 17.69
C MET A 43 -10.50 -0.92 16.78
N PHE A 44 -10.25 -2.24 16.69
CA PHE A 44 -11.06 -3.14 15.88
C PHE A 44 -12.51 -3.19 16.35
N LYS A 45 -12.74 -3.23 17.67
CA LYS A 45 -14.10 -3.20 18.23
C LYS A 45 -14.83 -1.91 17.88
N GLN A 46 -14.16 -0.76 18.00
CA GLN A 46 -14.73 0.53 17.63
C GLN A 46 -15.03 0.58 16.13
N PHE A 47 -14.09 0.13 15.29
CA PHE A 47 -14.26 0.05 13.84
C PHE A 47 -15.44 -0.84 13.43
N CYS A 48 -15.72 -1.90 14.18
CA CYS A 48 -16.88 -2.77 13.95
C CYS A 48 -18.22 -2.15 14.38
N GLN A 49 -18.25 -1.07 15.15
CA GLN A 49 -19.51 -0.38 15.50
C GLN A 49 -20.13 0.28 14.28
N GLU A 50 -19.31 0.68 13.31
CA GLU A 50 -19.75 1.27 12.04
C GLU A 50 -20.18 0.22 11.00
N GLY A 51 -19.92 -1.08 11.22
CA GLY A 51 -20.30 -2.14 10.28
C GLY A 51 -19.62 -3.49 10.55
N GLN A 52 -20.21 -4.59 10.04
CA GLN A 52 -19.69 -5.93 10.29
C GLN A 52 -18.41 -6.24 9.48
N PRO A 53 -17.45 -7.02 10.00
CA PRO A 53 -16.12 -7.21 9.37
C PRO A 53 -16.11 -7.80 7.97
N HIS A 54 -17.12 -8.62 7.62
CA HIS A 54 -17.22 -9.29 6.33
C HIS A 54 -17.94 -8.45 5.26
N VAL A 55 -18.52 -7.32 5.65
CA VAL A 55 -19.15 -6.40 4.71
C VAL A 55 -18.07 -5.87 3.77
N LEU A 56 -18.41 -5.81 2.49
CA LEU A 56 -17.53 -5.30 1.45
C LEU A 56 -17.72 -3.78 1.31
N GLU A 57 -16.60 -3.06 1.23
CA GLU A 57 -16.58 -1.63 0.97
C GLU A 57 -15.97 -1.35 -0.39
N ALA A 58 -16.55 -0.37 -1.09
CA ALA A 58 -16.06 0.13 -2.36
C ALA A 58 -14.77 0.93 -2.14
N LEU A 59 -13.74 0.59 -2.93
CA LEU A 59 -12.46 1.28 -2.99
C LEU A 59 -12.44 2.30 -4.11
N SER A 60 -11.47 3.21 -4.07
CA SER A 60 -11.17 4.06 -5.22
C SER A 60 -10.58 3.26 -6.37
N PRO A 61 -10.82 3.66 -7.63
CA PRO A 61 -10.12 3.08 -8.78
C PRO A 61 -8.60 3.29 -8.66
N PRO A 62 -7.77 2.31 -9.08
CA PRO A 62 -6.32 2.47 -9.06
C PRO A 62 -5.87 3.67 -9.89
N GLN A 63 -4.98 4.49 -9.33
CA GLN A 63 -4.49 5.68 -10.01
C GLN A 63 -3.42 5.30 -11.04
N THR A 64 -3.63 5.66 -12.31
CA THR A 64 -2.62 5.50 -13.36
C THR A 64 -1.54 6.56 -13.18
N THR A 65 -0.45 6.23 -12.51
CA THR A 65 0.74 7.09 -12.50
C THR A 65 1.31 7.19 -13.92
N GLY A 66 1.17 8.36 -14.56
CA GLY A 66 2.17 8.80 -15.55
C GLY A 66 1.76 9.01 -17.01
N ILE A 67 0.51 8.82 -17.44
CA ILE A 67 0.02 9.39 -18.72
C ILE A 67 -1.44 9.78 -18.50
N SER A 68 -1.75 11.06 -18.61
CA SER A 68 -3.14 11.51 -18.66
C SER A 68 -3.82 10.83 -19.85
N PRO A 69 -4.87 9.99 -19.68
CA PRO A 69 -5.80 9.85 -20.76
C PRO A 69 -6.53 11.19 -20.80
N SER A 70 -6.38 11.90 -21.91
CA SER A 70 -7.20 13.06 -22.24
C SER A 70 -8.63 12.80 -21.77
N ARG A 71 -9.08 13.60 -20.80
CA ARG A 71 -10.46 13.69 -20.35
C ARG A 71 -11.26 14.25 -21.52
N LEU A 72 -11.58 13.39 -22.49
CA LEU A 72 -12.65 13.65 -23.44
C LEU A 72 -13.95 13.35 -22.69
N SER A 73 -14.49 14.42 -22.12
CA SER A 73 -15.87 14.54 -21.70
C SER A 73 -16.80 13.86 -22.70
N LYS A 74 -17.44 12.77 -22.28
CA LYS A 74 -18.78 12.42 -22.75
C LYS A 74 -19.67 12.27 -21.54
N SER A 75 -20.43 13.33 -21.29
CA SER A 75 -21.70 13.28 -20.60
C SER A 75 -22.60 12.29 -21.34
N GLN A 76 -22.78 11.10 -20.78
CA GLN A 76 -23.90 10.22 -21.14
C GLN A 76 -24.62 9.84 -19.85
N SER A 77 -25.74 10.52 -19.65
CA SER A 77 -26.83 10.08 -18.81
C SER A 77 -27.29 8.69 -19.26
N GLY A 78 -27.12 7.70 -18.41
CA GLY A 78 -27.62 6.34 -18.60
C GLY A 78 -27.11 5.47 -17.45
N ASP A 79 -28.01 4.72 -16.82
CA ASP A 79 -27.72 3.68 -15.84
C ASP A 79 -26.82 2.60 -16.45
N GLU A 80 -25.52 2.87 -16.56
CA GLU A 80 -24.49 1.86 -16.78
C GLU A 80 -23.61 1.82 -15.54
N GLU A 81 -23.47 0.62 -14.97
CA GLU A 81 -22.50 0.33 -13.91
C GLU A 81 -21.18 1.01 -14.25
N GLY A 82 -20.84 2.06 -13.49
CA GLY A 82 -19.49 2.63 -13.53
C GLY A 82 -18.46 1.52 -13.33
N PRO A 83 -17.19 1.73 -13.75
CA PRO A 83 -16.15 0.71 -13.64
C PRO A 83 -16.21 0.09 -12.25
N LEU A 84 -16.53 -1.21 -12.19
CA LEU A 84 -16.84 -1.94 -10.97
C LEU A 84 -15.81 -1.56 -9.92
N SER A 85 -16.21 -0.71 -8.96
CA SER A 85 -15.31 -0.27 -7.91
C SER A 85 -14.86 -1.53 -7.18
N ASP A 86 -13.55 -1.78 -7.21
CA ASP A 86 -12.96 -2.91 -6.50
C ASP A 86 -13.38 -2.84 -5.05
N LYS A 87 -13.65 -3.98 -4.44
CA LYS A 87 -14.12 -4.05 -3.06
C LYS A 87 -13.13 -4.81 -2.19
N CYS A 88 -13.00 -4.39 -0.94
CA CYS A 88 -12.34 -5.19 0.08
C CYS A 88 -13.26 -5.37 1.29
N SER A 89 -12.98 -6.39 2.11
CA SER A 89 -13.71 -6.55 3.36
C SER A 89 -13.36 -5.44 4.34
N ARG A 90 -14.31 -5.05 5.19
CA ARG A 90 -14.06 -4.14 6.32
C ARG A 90 -12.90 -4.62 7.21
N LYS A 91 -12.74 -5.94 7.35
CA LYS A 91 -11.59 -6.53 8.05
C LYS A 91 -10.27 -6.24 7.36
N THR A 92 -10.21 -6.36 6.04
CA THR A 92 -9.03 -6.00 5.23
C THR A 92 -8.73 -4.51 5.38
N LEU A 93 -9.75 -3.65 5.23
CA LEU A 93 -9.61 -2.20 5.40
C LEU A 93 -9.04 -1.85 6.79
N PHE A 94 -9.54 -2.49 7.84
CA PHE A 94 -8.97 -2.32 9.18
C PHE A 94 -7.49 -2.70 9.23
N TYR A 95 -7.08 -3.81 8.62
CA TYR A 95 -5.66 -4.20 8.59
C TYR A 95 -4.80 -3.17 7.85
N LEU A 96 -5.27 -2.61 6.74
CA LEU A 96 -4.55 -1.54 6.03
C LEU A 96 -4.37 -0.31 6.92
N ILE A 97 -5.44 0.16 7.57
CA ILE A 97 -5.41 1.32 8.47
C ILE A 97 -4.52 1.06 9.69
N ALA A 98 -4.60 -0.13 10.28
CA ALA A 98 -3.78 -0.50 11.44
C ALA A 98 -2.29 -0.61 11.06
N THR A 99 -1.96 -1.07 9.85
CA THR A 99 -0.57 -1.08 9.35
C THR A 99 -0.04 0.33 9.19
N LEU A 100 -0.81 1.25 8.59
CA LEU A 100 -0.41 2.66 8.47
C LEU A 100 -0.14 3.28 9.85
N ASN A 101 -1.05 3.07 10.81
CA ASN A 101 -0.86 3.57 12.16
C ASN A 101 0.38 3.00 12.85
N GLU A 102 0.70 1.72 12.69
CA GLU A 102 1.93 1.17 13.29
C GLU A 102 3.20 1.66 12.60
N SER A 103 3.18 1.87 11.28
CA SER A 103 4.36 2.33 10.54
C SER A 103 4.70 3.80 10.87
N PHE A 104 3.69 4.65 11.03
CA PHE A 104 3.86 6.10 11.13
C PHE A 104 3.62 6.70 12.52
N ARG A 105 3.36 5.89 13.55
CA ARG A 105 3.26 6.41 14.93
C ARG A 105 4.63 6.87 15.45
N PRO A 106 4.67 7.92 16.28
CA PRO A 106 3.54 8.72 16.77
C PRO A 106 3.17 9.92 15.87
N ASP A 107 3.82 10.07 14.71
CA ASP A 107 3.74 11.29 13.90
C ASP A 107 2.40 11.45 13.15
N TYR A 108 1.73 10.34 12.82
CA TYR A 108 0.46 10.36 12.09
C TYR A 108 -0.58 9.41 12.69
N ASP A 109 -1.86 9.80 12.57
CA ASP A 109 -3.03 9.00 12.94
C ASP A 109 -3.96 8.82 11.74
N PHE A 110 -4.13 7.57 11.32
CA PHE A 110 -4.95 7.14 10.19
C PHE A 110 -6.30 6.54 10.64
N SER A 111 -6.65 6.62 11.93
CA SER A 111 -7.87 5.98 12.48
C SER A 111 -9.18 6.41 11.80
N ALA A 112 -9.19 7.59 11.17
CA ALA A 112 -10.34 8.12 10.44
C ALA A 112 -10.35 7.80 8.92
N ALA A 113 -9.29 7.17 8.40
CA ALA A 113 -9.16 6.88 6.97
C ALA A 113 -10.31 6.02 6.44
N LYS A 114 -10.76 6.31 5.22
CA LYS A 114 -11.94 5.70 4.60
C LYS A 114 -11.58 4.86 3.38
N SER A 115 -12.46 3.94 3.01
CA SER A 115 -12.24 3.00 1.89
C SER A 115 -11.86 3.66 0.57
N HIS A 116 -12.40 4.85 0.28
CA HIS A 116 -12.11 5.58 -0.95
C HIS A 116 -10.73 6.25 -0.96
N GLU A 117 -9.97 6.22 0.14
CA GLU A 117 -8.55 6.59 0.13
C GLU A 117 -7.65 5.42 -0.26
N PHE A 118 -8.22 4.21 -0.39
CA PHE A 118 -7.48 3.02 -0.80
C PHE A 118 -7.91 2.57 -2.19
N SER A 119 -7.01 1.93 -2.92
CA SER A 119 -7.29 1.25 -4.18
C SER A 119 -6.66 -0.14 -4.20
N ARG A 120 -7.34 -1.10 -4.84
CA ARG A 120 -6.73 -2.40 -5.15
C ARG A 120 -5.94 -2.28 -6.44
N GLU A 121 -4.71 -2.77 -6.44
CA GLU A 121 -3.83 -2.66 -7.60
C GLU A 121 -4.16 -3.74 -8.64
N PRO A 122 -4.12 -3.41 -9.94
CA PRO A 122 -4.65 -4.27 -11.00
C PRO A 122 -3.80 -5.53 -11.24
N SER A 123 -2.49 -5.47 -10.96
CA SER A 123 -1.60 -6.63 -11.06
C SER A 123 -0.26 -6.40 -10.37
N LEU A 124 0.41 -7.48 -9.97
CA LEU A 124 1.77 -7.44 -9.47
C LEU A 124 2.74 -6.77 -10.45
N ASN A 125 2.66 -7.11 -11.74
CA ASN A 125 3.53 -6.53 -12.76
C ASN A 125 3.37 -5.01 -12.88
N TRP A 126 2.15 -4.50 -12.71
CA TRP A 126 1.90 -3.06 -12.71
C TRP A 126 2.63 -2.37 -11.55
N VAL A 127 2.49 -2.93 -10.34
CA VAL A 127 3.11 -2.40 -9.12
C VAL A 127 4.63 -2.47 -9.19
N VAL A 128 5.18 -3.61 -9.61
CA VAL A 128 6.63 -3.79 -9.79
C VAL A 128 7.19 -2.75 -10.74
N ASN A 129 6.54 -2.51 -11.88
CA ASN A 129 6.99 -1.49 -12.83
C ASN A 129 6.89 -0.07 -12.25
N ALA A 130 5.80 0.29 -11.58
CA ALA A 130 5.63 1.61 -10.97
C ALA A 130 6.67 1.89 -9.87
N VAL A 131 6.93 0.90 -9.00
CA VAL A 131 7.96 0.99 -7.96
C VAL A 131 9.35 1.06 -8.57
N ASN A 132 9.66 0.22 -9.57
CA ASN A 132 10.96 0.24 -10.27
C ASN A 132 11.23 1.60 -10.92
N CYS A 133 10.25 2.19 -11.61
CA CYS A 133 10.40 3.51 -12.22
C CYS A 133 10.64 4.59 -11.17
N SER A 134 9.89 4.55 -10.06
CA SER A 134 10.00 5.55 -8.98
C SER A 134 11.35 5.45 -8.27
N LEU A 135 11.77 4.24 -7.91
CA LEU A 135 13.05 4.01 -7.23
C LEU A 135 14.25 4.27 -8.14
N PHE A 136 14.20 3.91 -9.43
CA PHE A 136 15.26 4.29 -10.36
C PHE A 136 15.39 5.82 -10.50
N SER A 137 14.27 6.54 -10.42
CA SER A 137 14.27 8.01 -10.40
C SER A 137 14.79 8.62 -9.08
N ALA A 138 14.80 7.87 -7.99
CA ALA A 138 15.33 8.35 -6.71
C ALA A 138 16.80 7.92 -6.50
N VAL A 139 17.06 6.63 -6.66
CA VAL A 139 18.30 5.91 -6.32
C VAL A 139 19.26 5.79 -7.52
N ARG A 140 18.81 6.15 -8.74
CA ARG A 140 19.64 6.15 -9.97
C ARG A 140 20.26 4.77 -10.24
N GLU A 141 21.54 4.74 -10.61
CA GLU A 141 22.25 3.54 -11.05
C GLU A 141 22.40 2.49 -9.94
N ASP A 142 22.46 2.92 -8.67
CA ASP A 142 22.55 2.02 -7.51
C ASP A 142 21.32 1.10 -7.41
N PHE A 143 20.17 1.54 -7.97
CA PHE A 143 18.96 0.72 -8.02
C PHE A 143 19.16 -0.58 -8.82
N ASN A 144 20.08 -0.60 -9.80
CA ASN A 144 20.30 -1.81 -10.59
C ASN A 144 20.82 -2.97 -9.73
N ALA A 145 21.65 -2.66 -8.72
CA ALA A 145 22.14 -3.64 -7.75
C ALA A 145 21.08 -3.95 -6.68
N LEU A 146 20.32 -2.94 -6.22
CA LEU A 146 19.31 -3.11 -5.18
C LEU A 146 18.07 -3.89 -5.64
N LYS A 147 17.63 -3.67 -6.88
CA LYS A 147 16.38 -4.21 -7.44
C LYS A 147 16.19 -5.73 -7.25
N PRO A 148 17.13 -6.62 -7.62
CA PRO A 148 16.94 -8.06 -7.40
C PRO A 148 16.79 -8.40 -5.92
N HIS A 149 17.65 -7.85 -5.06
CA HIS A 149 17.59 -8.07 -3.61
C HIS A 149 16.26 -7.61 -3.01
N LEU A 150 15.74 -6.46 -3.45
CA LEU A 150 14.44 -5.94 -3.02
C LEU A 150 13.32 -6.93 -3.35
N TRP A 151 13.19 -7.32 -4.61
CA TRP A 151 12.06 -8.17 -5.02
C TRP A 151 12.18 -9.61 -4.52
N ASP A 152 13.39 -10.16 -4.44
CA ASP A 152 13.62 -11.50 -3.88
C ASP A 152 13.27 -11.53 -2.39
N ALA A 153 13.69 -10.53 -1.60
CA ALA A 153 13.38 -10.47 -0.18
C ALA A 153 11.88 -10.30 0.09
N VAL A 154 11.17 -9.52 -0.76
CA VAL A 154 9.72 -9.37 -0.64
C VAL A 154 9.01 -10.68 -0.98
N ASP A 155 9.40 -11.35 -2.06
CA ASP A 155 8.78 -12.60 -2.46
C ASP A 155 9.00 -13.71 -1.43
N GLU A 156 10.19 -13.79 -0.83
CA GLU A 156 10.49 -14.73 0.26
C GLU A 156 9.63 -14.49 1.52
N GLU A 157 9.39 -13.22 1.88
CA GLU A 157 8.65 -12.86 3.08
C GLU A 157 7.13 -13.07 2.94
N ILE A 158 6.54 -12.73 1.78
CA ILE A 158 5.08 -12.69 1.61
C ILE A 158 4.50 -13.50 0.45
N CYS A 159 5.32 -14.14 -0.40
CA CYS A 159 4.90 -14.82 -1.63
C CYS A 159 4.04 -13.90 -2.51
N LEU A 160 4.68 -13.06 -3.34
CA LEU A 160 4.01 -12.00 -4.11
C LEU A 160 2.90 -12.53 -5.02
N SER A 161 3.05 -13.75 -5.52
CA SER A 161 2.07 -14.39 -6.41
C SER A 161 0.74 -14.73 -5.74
N GLU A 162 0.70 -14.81 -4.41
CA GLU A 162 -0.50 -15.14 -3.60
C GLU A 162 -1.08 -13.92 -2.89
N CYS A 163 -0.56 -12.71 -3.15
CA CYS A 163 -0.93 -11.49 -2.46
C CYS A 163 -2.05 -10.71 -3.15
N ASP A 164 -2.95 -10.16 -2.34
CA ASP A 164 -3.76 -9.00 -2.73
C ASP A 164 -2.97 -7.72 -2.48
N ILE A 165 -2.85 -6.86 -3.49
CA ILE A 165 -2.02 -5.65 -3.43
C ILE A 165 -2.92 -4.42 -3.36
N TYR A 166 -2.63 -3.54 -2.39
CA TYR A 166 -3.38 -2.31 -2.16
C TYR A 166 -2.45 -1.10 -2.13
N ARG A 167 -3.02 0.06 -2.43
CA ARG A 167 -2.37 1.37 -2.32
C ARG A 167 -3.24 2.28 -1.47
N TYR A 168 -2.58 3.09 -0.64
CA TYR A 168 -3.11 4.29 0.01
C TYR A 168 -2.57 5.51 -0.73
#